data_AF-A0A920J4A1-F1
#
_entry.id   AF-A0A920J4A1-F1
#
_cell.length_a   1.000
_cell.length_b   1.000
_cell.length_c   1.000
_cell.angle_alpha   90.00
_cell.angle_beta   90.00
_cell.angle_gamma   90.00
#
_symmetry.space_group_name_H-M   'P 1'
#
loop_
_entity.id
_entity.type
_entity.pdbx_description
1 polymer ?
#
loop_
_entity_poly.entity_id
_entity_poly.type
_entity_poly.pdbx_seq_one_letter_code
_entity_poly.pdbx_strand_id
1 'polypeptide(L)'
;MQSFKKKRAVEDMVNKSIEIDRAKIQVGRISRFGLLEMSRQRLRPSLEERWTQDISSLSTAVLRLIEEESSKKMSGEVRAIVSSDMSVFLLNERRGRINEIEERTNVRVVIVSDPSRADNRFEVTRIKKNEKSSQKSSYEIQENLNEDTKLEYKTSKQEKAAVNIKPPKKPKKKGKGFIRKIIETLTGEENKNKIKRRLHLNQTKERGNSPINPVPIKNLNLEI
;
A
#
# COMPACT_ATOMS: atom_id res chain seq x y z
N MET A 1 -26.78 -21.78 21.27
CA MET A 1 -25.98 -21.49 22.49
C MET A 1 -26.79 -21.87 23.74
N GLN A 2 -26.86 -23.15 24.10
CA GLN A 2 -27.90 -23.67 25.01
C GLN A 2 -27.54 -23.72 26.51
N SER A 3 -26.36 -23.28 26.94
CA SER A 3 -25.97 -23.34 28.37
C SER A 3 -25.90 -21.96 28.99
N PHE A 4 -26.77 -21.68 29.98
CA PHE A 4 -26.73 -20.47 30.80
C PHE A 4 -25.38 -20.26 31.49
N LYS A 5 -24.69 -21.36 31.84
CA LYS A 5 -23.34 -21.32 32.39
C LYS A 5 -22.33 -20.68 31.43
N LYS A 6 -22.45 -20.97 30.12
CA LYS A 6 -21.58 -20.37 29.10
C LYS A 6 -21.88 -18.88 28.91
N LYS A 7 -23.15 -18.46 28.96
CA LYS A 7 -23.52 -17.03 28.87
C LYS A 7 -22.91 -16.24 30.02
N ARG A 8 -23.08 -16.72 31.26
CA ARG A 8 -22.52 -16.07 32.44
C ARG A 8 -21.00 -16.02 32.42
N ALA A 9 -20.34 -17.10 32.00
CA ALA A 9 -18.89 -17.13 31.87
C ALA A 9 -18.37 -16.08 30.87
N VAL A 10 -19.10 -15.83 29.77
CA VAL A 10 -18.76 -14.77 28.81
C VAL A 10 -18.98 -13.39 29.43
N GLU A 11 -20.11 -13.15 30.11
CA GLU A 11 -20.39 -11.88 30.80
C GLU A 11 -19.32 -11.56 31.86
N ASP A 12 -18.94 -12.55 32.69
CA ASP A 12 -17.92 -12.40 33.73
C ASP A 12 -16.54 -12.12 33.12
N MET A 13 -16.20 -12.78 32.01
CA MET A 13 -14.94 -12.54 31.30
C MET A 13 -14.87 -11.13 30.72
N VAL A 14 -15.96 -10.66 30.10
CA VAL A 14 -16.04 -9.29 29.55
C VAL A 14 -15.88 -8.25 30.64
N ASN A 15 -16.57 -8.42 31.78
CA ASN A 15 -16.44 -7.52 32.92
C ASN A 15 -14.99 -7.47 33.43
N LYS A 16 -14.34 -8.62 33.55
CA LYS A 16 -12.94 -8.70 33.99
C LYS A 16 -11.97 -8.05 32.99
N SER A 17 -12.19 -8.21 31.69
CA SER A 17 -11.35 -7.58 30.66
C SER A 17 -11.46 -6.05 30.65
N ILE A 18 -12.59 -5.51 31.08
CA ILE A 18 -12.88 -4.08 31.06
C ILE A 18 -12.34 -3.35 32.30
N GLU A 19 -12.04 -4.06 33.39
CA GLU A 19 -11.58 -3.49 34.66
C GLU A 19 -10.29 -2.64 34.55
N ILE A 20 -9.47 -2.91 33.54
CA ILE A 20 -8.21 -2.19 33.28
C ILE A 20 -8.47 -0.86 32.54
N ASP A 21 -9.64 -0.67 31.93
CA ASP A 21 -9.94 0.55 31.17
C ASP A 21 -10.14 1.75 32.10
N ARG A 22 -9.64 2.91 31.66
CA ARG A 22 -9.76 4.17 32.38
C ARG A 22 -11.12 4.84 32.18
N ALA A 23 -11.80 4.53 31.08
CA ALA A 23 -13.12 5.07 30.79
C ALA A 23 -14.19 4.38 31.65
N LYS A 24 -15.20 5.13 32.12
CA LYS A 24 -16.37 4.53 32.75
C LYS A 24 -17.12 3.69 31.72
N ILE A 25 -17.27 2.40 31.98
CA ILE A 25 -17.97 1.46 31.10
C ILE A 25 -19.13 0.83 31.86
N GLN A 26 -20.30 0.82 31.23
CA GLN A 26 -21.51 0.18 31.72
C GLN A 26 -21.87 -0.96 30.77
N VAL A 27 -21.90 -2.19 31.29
CA VAL A 27 -22.19 -3.40 30.51
C VAL A 27 -23.50 -4.01 31.00
N GLY A 28 -24.39 -4.32 30.05
CA GLY A 28 -25.64 -5.06 30.31
C GLY A 28 -25.46 -6.58 30.29
N ARG A 29 -26.55 -7.33 30.47
CA ARG A 29 -26.55 -8.80 30.25
C ARG A 29 -26.78 -9.13 28.78
N ILE A 30 -26.42 -10.35 28.37
CA ILE A 30 -26.71 -10.84 27.02
C ILE A 30 -28.24 -10.90 26.83
N SER A 31 -28.73 -10.11 25.89
CA SER A 31 -30.13 -10.03 25.47
C SER A 31 -30.67 -11.39 25.02
N ARG A 32 -32.01 -11.54 25.01
CA ARG A 32 -32.69 -12.74 24.49
C ARG A 32 -32.34 -12.99 23.01
N PHE A 33 -32.03 -11.93 22.28
CA PHE A 33 -31.56 -12.00 20.89
C PHE A 33 -30.08 -12.39 20.75
N GLY A 34 -29.35 -12.54 21.87
CA GLY A 34 -27.94 -12.88 21.87
C GLY A 34 -26.98 -11.69 21.72
N LEU A 35 -27.49 -10.46 21.78
CA LEU A 35 -26.69 -9.23 21.74
C LEU A 35 -26.24 -8.81 23.14
N LEU A 36 -25.10 -8.15 23.25
CA LEU A 36 -24.62 -7.56 24.50
C LEU A 36 -24.45 -6.06 24.29
N GLU A 37 -25.19 -5.26 25.06
CA GLU A 37 -25.12 -3.81 25.00
C GLU A 37 -24.09 -3.30 26.00
N MET A 38 -23.26 -2.36 25.56
CA MET A 38 -22.30 -1.68 26.42
C MET A 38 -22.22 -0.20 26.05
N SER A 39 -22.13 0.64 27.07
CA SER A 39 -21.84 2.07 26.92
C SER A 39 -20.48 2.37 27.52
N ARG A 40 -19.65 3.13 26.80
CA ARG A 40 -18.28 3.50 27.20
C ARG A 40 -18.13 5.01 27.15
N GLN A 41 -17.67 5.61 28.25
CA GLN A 41 -17.39 7.04 28.32
C GLN A 41 -16.26 7.43 27.34
N ARG A 42 -16.49 8.51 26.58
CA ARG A 42 -15.53 9.02 25.61
C ARG A 42 -14.57 10.02 26.25
N LEU A 43 -13.31 9.62 26.42
CA LEU A 43 -12.25 10.48 27.00
C LEU A 43 -11.43 11.24 25.94
N ARG A 44 -11.36 10.71 24.72
CA ARG A 44 -10.59 11.25 23.60
C ARG A 44 -11.37 11.02 22.29
N PRO A 45 -11.06 11.78 21.22
CA PRO A 45 -11.55 11.47 19.88
C PRO A 45 -11.24 10.03 19.50
N SER A 46 -12.12 9.41 18.72
CA SER A 46 -11.91 8.05 18.23
C SER A 46 -10.71 8.02 17.29
N LEU A 47 -10.17 6.83 17.06
CA LEU A 47 -9.05 6.66 16.15
C LEU A 47 -9.43 7.03 14.71
N GLU A 48 -10.66 6.71 14.29
CA GLU A 48 -11.22 7.06 12.98
C GLU A 48 -11.41 8.56 12.80
N GLU A 49 -11.88 9.27 13.84
CA GLU A 49 -11.97 10.74 13.82
C GLU A 49 -10.61 11.42 13.74
N ARG A 50 -9.54 10.76 14.20
CA ARG A 50 -8.17 11.28 14.03
C ARG A 50 -7.71 11.19 12.59
N TRP A 51 -8.22 10.24 11.82
CA TRP A 51 -7.82 10.01 10.43
C TRP A 51 -8.70 10.77 9.43
N THR A 52 -9.94 11.10 9.81
CA THR A 52 -10.88 11.93 9.05
C THR A 52 -10.82 13.42 9.41
N GLN A 53 -9.76 13.87 10.11
CA GLN A 53 -9.58 15.30 10.40
C GLN A 53 -9.51 16.12 9.11
N ASP A 54 -10.18 17.26 9.11
CA ASP A 54 -10.03 18.27 8.06
C ASP A 54 -8.57 18.73 7.95
N ILE A 55 -8.12 18.92 6.72
CA ILE A 55 -6.78 19.39 6.37
C ILE A 55 -6.47 20.72 7.09
N SER A 56 -7.46 21.62 7.23
CA SER A 56 -7.28 22.89 7.94
C SER A 56 -6.99 22.72 9.44
N SER A 57 -7.71 21.82 10.12
CA SER A 57 -7.47 21.49 11.54
C SER A 57 -6.07 20.90 11.72
N LEU A 58 -5.74 19.93 10.87
CA LEU A 58 -4.48 19.21 10.92
C LEU A 58 -3.28 20.10 10.59
N SER A 59 -3.42 21.02 9.62
CA SER A 59 -2.37 22.00 9.28
C SER A 59 -1.94 22.84 10.48
N THR A 60 -2.88 23.19 11.37
CA THR A 60 -2.58 23.96 12.58
C THR A 60 -1.74 23.15 13.56
N ALA A 61 -1.99 21.83 13.66
CA ALA A 61 -1.17 20.93 14.47
C ALA A 61 0.25 20.78 13.88
N VAL A 62 0.37 20.67 12.55
CA VAL A 62 1.68 20.62 11.87
C VAL A 62 2.48 21.90 12.12
N LEU A 63 1.87 23.08 11.97
CA LEU A 63 2.55 24.36 12.23
C LEU A 63 3.05 24.50 13.66
N ARG A 64 2.25 24.03 14.65
CA ARG A 64 2.69 24.01 16.06
C ARG A 64 3.91 23.13 16.27
N LEU A 65 3.95 21.96 15.63
CA LEU A 65 5.10 21.05 15.72
C LEU A 65 6.33 21.63 15.01
N ILE A 66 6.15 22.30 13.87
CA ILE A 66 7.25 23.02 13.19
C ILE A 66 7.79 24.13 14.09
N GLU A 67 6.92 24.90 14.75
CA GLU A 67 7.32 25.95 15.70
C GLU A 67 8.05 25.39 16.93
N GLU A 68 7.59 24.26 17.46
CA GLU A 68 8.24 23.57 18.57
C GLU A 68 9.64 23.06 18.18
N GLU A 69 9.79 22.42 17.01
CA GLU A 69 11.07 21.90 16.54
C GLU A 69 12.06 23.02 16.13
N SER A 70 11.57 24.10 15.52
CA SER A 70 12.39 25.26 15.16
C SER A 70 12.88 26.03 16.37
N SER A 71 12.09 26.10 17.45
CA SER A 71 12.46 26.78 18.70
C SER A 71 13.52 26.04 19.52
N LYS A 72 13.83 24.78 19.21
CA LYS A 72 14.87 24.01 19.91
C LYS A 72 16.28 24.56 19.59
N LYS A 73 17.20 24.44 20.57
CA LYS A 73 18.58 24.95 20.43
C LYS A 73 19.33 24.24 19.30
N MET A 74 20.03 25.01 18.45
CA MET A 74 20.84 24.54 17.30
C MET A 74 20.05 23.88 16.16
N SER A 75 18.81 24.28 15.94
CA SER A 75 18.06 23.88 14.73
C SER A 75 18.66 24.55 13.49
N GLY A 76 19.02 23.76 12.49
CA GLY A 76 19.48 24.27 11.19
C GLY A 76 18.34 24.29 10.17
N GLU A 77 17.60 23.18 10.08
CA GLU A 77 16.49 23.00 9.16
C GLU A 77 15.40 22.14 9.81
N VAL A 78 14.14 22.44 9.55
CA VAL A 78 12.99 21.62 9.95
C VAL A 78 12.29 21.13 8.70
N ARG A 79 12.11 19.81 8.57
CA ARG A 79 11.44 19.17 7.46
C ARG A 79 10.08 18.63 7.90
N ALA A 80 9.03 19.03 7.19
CA ALA A 80 7.70 18.46 7.36
C ALA A 80 7.37 17.60 6.13
N ILE A 81 7.26 16.29 6.33
CA ILE A 81 6.80 15.34 5.31
C ILE A 81 5.30 15.17 5.50
N VAL A 82 4.54 15.57 4.47
CA VAL A 82 3.07 15.62 4.50
C VAL A 82 2.50 15.05 3.20
N SER A 83 1.20 14.73 3.19
CA SER A 83 0.51 14.35 1.95
C SER A 83 0.51 15.49 0.92
N SER A 84 0.31 15.16 -0.36
CA SER A 84 0.27 16.14 -1.44
C SER A 84 -0.74 17.27 -1.19
N ASP A 85 -1.98 16.94 -0.83
CA ASP A 85 -3.03 17.94 -0.58
C ASP A 85 -2.69 18.86 0.58
N MET A 86 -2.11 18.31 1.65
CA MET A 86 -1.66 19.07 2.80
C MET A 86 -0.51 20.02 2.45
N SER A 87 0.43 19.58 1.60
CA SER A 87 1.55 20.43 1.17
C SER A 87 1.08 21.68 0.42
N VAL A 88 0.10 21.51 -0.47
CA VAL A 88 -0.52 22.61 -1.22
C VAL A 88 -1.22 23.56 -0.26
N PHE A 89 -1.98 23.04 0.71
CA PHE A 89 -2.66 23.86 1.70
C PHE A 89 -1.69 24.67 2.57
N LEU A 90 -0.61 24.04 3.08
CA LEU A 90 0.37 24.70 3.93
C LEU A 90 1.12 25.82 3.17
N LEU A 91 1.56 25.54 1.95
CA LEU A 91 2.36 26.47 1.15
C LEU A 91 1.56 27.63 0.54
N ASN A 92 0.24 27.51 0.47
CA ASN A 92 -0.65 28.57 -0.01
C ASN A 92 -1.37 29.27 1.16
N GLU A 93 -2.31 28.58 1.80
CA GLU A 93 -3.21 29.14 2.82
C GLU A 93 -2.48 29.49 4.13
N ARG A 94 -1.46 28.72 4.49
CA ARG A 94 -0.70 28.92 5.75
C ARG A 94 0.67 29.55 5.54
N ARG A 95 0.98 30.04 4.33
CA ARG A 95 2.27 30.60 3.97
C ARG A 95 2.73 31.71 4.92
N GLY A 96 1.84 32.64 5.25
CA GLY A 96 2.17 33.75 6.16
C GLY A 96 2.63 33.28 7.53
N ARG A 97 2.01 32.21 8.07
CA ARG A 97 2.39 31.65 9.37
C ARG A 97 3.74 30.93 9.32
N ILE A 98 4.05 30.27 8.21
CA ILE A 98 5.36 29.63 8.00
C ILE A 98 6.46 30.69 7.97
N ASN A 99 6.27 31.75 7.19
CA ASN A 99 7.23 32.86 7.11
C ASN A 99 7.49 33.48 8.49
N GLU A 100 6.43 33.71 9.28
CA GLU A 100 6.57 34.24 10.64
C GLU A 100 7.41 33.33 11.56
N ILE A 101 7.27 32.00 11.43
CA ILE A 101 8.09 31.04 12.18
C ILE A 101 9.55 31.12 11.71
N GLU A 102 9.79 31.16 10.40
CA GLU A 102 11.13 31.28 9.82
C GLU A 102 11.82 32.57 10.27
N GLU A 103 11.13 33.72 10.21
CA GLU A 103 11.65 35.01 10.63
C GLU A 103 11.96 35.06 12.14
N ARG A 104 11.06 34.50 12.97
CA ARG A 104 11.22 34.50 14.43
C ARG A 104 12.37 33.60 14.89
N THR A 105 12.52 32.43 14.28
CA THR A 105 13.47 31.39 14.73
C THR A 105 14.78 31.41 13.94
N ASN A 106 14.81 32.07 12.78
CA ASN A 106 15.91 32.06 11.82
C ASN A 106 16.33 30.63 11.41
N VAL A 107 15.35 29.73 11.31
CA VAL A 107 15.49 28.33 10.91
C VAL A 107 14.77 28.12 9.59
N ARG A 108 15.42 27.44 8.64
CA ARG A 108 14.80 27.09 7.35
C ARG A 108 13.73 26.03 7.55
N VAL A 109 12.52 26.26 7.05
CA VAL A 109 11.43 25.28 7.05
C VAL A 109 11.25 24.73 5.64
N VAL A 110 11.26 23.40 5.51
CA VAL A 110 11.08 22.71 4.23
C VAL A 110 9.87 21.80 4.32
N ILE A 111 8.89 22.03 3.47
CA ILE A 111 7.72 21.16 3.33
C ILE A 111 7.96 20.25 2.13
N VAL A 112 7.85 18.94 2.37
CA VAL A 112 8.04 17.88 1.37
C VAL A 112 6.73 17.13 1.21
N SER A 113 6.26 17.05 -0.03
CA SER A 113 5.07 16.26 -0.38
C SER A 113 5.45 14.80 -0.62
N ASP A 114 4.79 13.87 0.05
CA ASP A 114 4.90 12.43 -0.18
C ASP A 114 3.60 11.89 -0.80
N PRO A 115 3.58 11.56 -2.11
CA PRO A 115 2.39 11.09 -2.80
C PRO A 115 2.05 9.63 -2.48
N SER A 116 2.97 8.85 -1.89
CA SER A 116 2.69 7.48 -1.45
C SER A 116 1.79 7.46 -0.20
N ARG A 117 1.74 8.59 0.51
CA ARG A 117 0.99 8.78 1.73
C ARG A 117 -0.42 9.28 1.44
N ALA A 118 -1.31 8.33 1.17
CA ALA A 118 -2.74 8.60 0.98
C ALA A 118 -3.49 8.96 2.27
N ASP A 119 -2.83 8.82 3.43
CA ASP A 119 -3.41 9.19 4.71
C ASP A 119 -2.96 10.57 5.18
N ASN A 120 -3.77 11.14 6.06
CA ASN A 120 -3.50 12.41 6.74
C ASN A 120 -2.39 12.30 7.82
N ARG A 121 -1.45 11.35 7.68
CA ARG A 121 -0.28 11.28 8.57
C ARG A 121 0.76 12.28 8.10
N PHE A 122 1.55 12.75 9.04
CA PHE A 122 2.64 13.67 8.78
C PHE A 122 3.80 13.37 9.73
N GLU A 123 4.99 13.78 9.32
CA GLU A 123 6.21 13.65 10.12
C GLU A 123 6.96 14.98 10.10
N VAL A 124 7.39 15.45 11.26
CA VAL A 124 8.21 16.67 11.38
C VAL A 124 9.55 16.26 11.96
N THR A 125 10.61 16.42 11.18
CA THR A 125 11.98 16.08 11.57
C THR A 125 12.84 17.34 11.61
N ARG A 126 13.74 17.38 12.58
CA ARG A 126 14.67 18.49 12.78
C ARG A 126 16.08 18.05 12.42
N ILE A 127 16.78 18.88 11.68
CA ILE A 127 18.19 18.70 11.31
C ILE A 127 19.02 19.76 12.04
N LYS A 128 20.10 19.31 12.67
CA LYS A 128 20.98 20.20 13.44
C LYS A 128 21.94 20.92 12.52
N LYS A 129 22.30 22.17 12.87
CA LYS A 129 23.24 23.01 12.08
C LYS A 129 24.63 22.36 11.85
N ASN A 130 25.05 21.43 12.71
CA ASN A 130 26.34 20.74 12.61
C ASN A 130 26.30 19.48 11.73
N GLU A 131 25.12 18.97 11.40
CA GLU A 131 24.99 17.88 10.44
C GLU A 131 25.17 18.48 9.04
N LYS A 132 25.95 17.82 8.18
CA LYS A 132 26.19 18.26 6.79
C LYS A 132 24.91 18.14 5.95
N SER A 133 23.89 18.94 6.23
CA SER A 133 22.79 19.14 5.30
C SER A 133 23.29 20.11 4.24
N SER A 134 23.73 19.56 3.10
CA SER A 134 23.66 20.32 1.86
C SER A 134 22.23 20.85 1.75
N GLN A 135 22.04 22.12 1.41
CA GLN A 135 20.71 22.71 1.23
C GLN A 135 20.04 22.01 0.04
N LYS A 136 19.42 20.85 0.30
CA LYS A 136 18.70 20.09 -0.71
C LYS A 136 17.38 20.78 -0.98
N SER A 137 16.99 20.77 -2.26
CA SER A 137 15.65 21.19 -2.67
C SER A 137 14.60 20.22 -2.12
N SER A 138 13.36 20.67 -1.96
CA SER A 138 12.26 19.81 -1.50
C SER A 138 12.02 18.63 -2.45
N TYR A 139 12.24 18.84 -3.76
CA TYR A 139 12.09 17.82 -4.79
C TYR A 139 13.15 16.70 -4.68
N GLU A 140 14.42 17.04 -4.45
CA GLU A 140 15.45 16.01 -4.21
C GLU A 140 15.13 15.16 -2.98
N ILE A 141 14.63 15.78 -1.90
CA ILE A 141 14.26 15.05 -0.68
C ILE A 141 13.09 14.09 -0.95
N GLN A 142 12.12 14.51 -1.77
CA GLN A 142 11.00 13.67 -2.19
C GLN A 142 11.47 12.47 -3.03
N GLU A 143 12.44 12.62 -3.92
CA GLU A 143 12.98 11.50 -4.70
C GLU A 143 13.63 10.44 -3.81
N ASN A 144 14.41 10.85 -2.80
CA ASN A 144 15.01 9.91 -1.84
C ASN A 144 13.94 9.10 -1.07
N LEU A 145 12.85 9.73 -0.64
CA LEU A 145 11.72 9.05 0.03
C LEU A 145 11.04 8.00 -0.88
N ASN A 146 10.92 8.31 -2.17
CA ASN A 146 10.33 7.39 -3.15
C ASN A 146 11.26 6.20 -3.47
N GLU A 147 12.59 6.41 -3.43
CA GLU A 147 13.58 5.35 -3.63
C GLU A 147 13.57 4.32 -2.50
N ASP A 148 13.49 4.77 -1.24
CA ASP A 148 13.36 3.87 -0.08
C ASP A 148 12.10 3.00 -0.17
N THR A 149 11.00 3.56 -0.70
CA THR A 149 9.73 2.84 -0.89
C THR A 149 9.80 1.78 -2.01
N LYS A 150 10.74 1.90 -2.95
CA LYS A 150 10.89 0.97 -4.08
C LYS A 150 11.67 -0.31 -3.74
N LEU A 151 12.23 -0.46 -2.54
CA LEU A 151 13.20 -1.52 -2.24
C LEU A 151 12.65 -2.85 -1.65
N GLU A 152 11.35 -3.07 -1.49
CA GLU A 152 10.84 -4.39 -1.04
C GLU A 152 9.70 -4.95 -1.90
N TYR A 153 10.02 -5.33 -3.14
CA TYR A 153 9.40 -6.51 -3.74
C TYR A 153 10.40 -7.66 -3.68
N LYS A 154 10.60 -8.24 -2.49
CA LYS A 154 11.08 -9.63 -2.46
C LYS A 154 10.02 -10.44 -3.17
N THR A 155 10.26 -10.82 -4.42
CA THR A 155 9.52 -11.87 -5.10
C THR A 155 9.49 -13.07 -4.16
N SER A 156 8.37 -13.24 -3.46
CA SER A 156 8.19 -14.39 -2.57
C SER A 156 8.39 -15.61 -3.44
N LYS A 157 9.41 -16.43 -3.15
CA LYS A 157 9.52 -17.76 -3.76
C LYS A 157 8.21 -18.46 -3.45
N GLN A 158 7.36 -18.65 -4.46
CA GLN A 158 6.14 -19.42 -4.32
C GLN A 158 6.55 -20.82 -3.88
N GLU A 159 6.24 -21.17 -2.63
CA GLU A 159 6.45 -22.52 -2.13
C GLU A 159 5.54 -23.47 -2.91
N LYS A 160 6.13 -24.54 -3.45
CA LYS A 160 5.37 -25.55 -4.18
C LYS A 160 4.44 -26.25 -3.20
N ALA A 161 3.15 -26.31 -3.51
CA ALA A 161 2.16 -26.99 -2.69
C ALA A 161 2.61 -28.43 -2.35
N ALA A 162 2.56 -28.78 -1.06
CA ALA A 162 2.99 -30.09 -0.56
C ALA A 162 2.12 -31.26 -1.04
N VAL A 163 0.93 -30.99 -1.58
CA VAL A 163 0.03 -32.02 -2.10
C VAL A 163 -0.17 -31.79 -3.60
N ASN A 164 0.42 -32.68 -4.40
CA ASN A 164 0.29 -32.67 -5.85
C ASN A 164 -1.03 -33.35 -6.21
N ILE A 165 -2.10 -32.58 -6.46
CA ILE A 165 -3.44 -33.09 -6.78
C ILE A 165 -3.52 -33.58 -8.25
N LYS A 166 -2.38 -33.82 -8.91
CA LYS A 166 -2.39 -34.40 -10.26
C LYS A 166 -2.80 -35.87 -10.15
N PRO A 167 -3.95 -36.29 -10.74
CA PRO A 167 -4.36 -37.69 -10.69
C PRO A 167 -3.28 -38.56 -11.37
N PRO A 168 -3.04 -39.79 -10.88
CA PRO A 168 -2.01 -40.65 -11.44
C PRO A 168 -2.32 -40.91 -12.92
N LYS A 169 -1.29 -40.76 -13.77
CA LYS A 169 -1.39 -41.10 -15.20
C LYS A 169 -1.81 -42.57 -15.32
N LYS A 170 -2.99 -42.81 -15.90
CA LYS A 170 -3.47 -44.16 -16.20
C LYS A 170 -2.40 -44.93 -17.00
N PRO A 171 -2.11 -46.20 -16.67
CA PRO A 171 -1.13 -46.98 -17.41
C PRO A 171 -1.59 -47.13 -18.87
N LYS A 172 -0.69 -46.87 -19.81
CA LYS A 172 -0.94 -47.13 -21.24
C LYS A 172 -1.13 -48.64 -21.41
N LYS A 173 -2.35 -49.09 -21.72
CA LYS A 173 -2.60 -50.48 -22.11
C LYS A 173 -1.82 -50.77 -23.40
N LYS A 174 -0.74 -51.56 -23.29
CA LYS A 174 -0.09 -52.18 -24.46
C LYS A 174 -0.95 -53.37 -24.89
N GLY A 175 -1.82 -53.13 -25.86
CA GLY A 175 -2.62 -54.17 -26.51
C GLY A 175 -3.43 -53.55 -27.63
N LYS A 176 -3.37 -54.13 -28.85
CA LYS A 176 -4.19 -53.71 -29.98
C LYS A 176 -5.66 -53.75 -29.56
N GLY A 177 -6.32 -52.59 -29.54
CA GLY A 177 -7.71 -52.46 -29.08
C GLY A 177 -8.67 -53.28 -29.95
N PHE A 178 -9.69 -53.85 -29.31
CA PHE A 178 -10.71 -54.72 -29.91
C PHE A 178 -11.36 -54.13 -31.18
N ILE A 179 -11.47 -52.81 -31.28
CA ILE A 179 -12.05 -52.12 -32.46
C ILE A 179 -11.16 -52.28 -33.70
N ARG A 180 -9.82 -52.29 -33.55
CA ARG A 180 -8.90 -52.51 -34.68
C ARG A 180 -8.93 -53.96 -35.15
N LYS A 181 -9.19 -54.90 -34.24
CA LYS A 181 -9.36 -56.32 -34.57
C LYS A 181 -10.69 -56.56 -35.32
N ILE A 182 -11.75 -55.84 -34.93
CA ILE A 182 -13.05 -55.88 -35.62
C ILE A 182 -12.94 -55.29 -37.04
N ILE A 183 -12.21 -54.19 -37.21
CA ILE A 183 -11.94 -53.61 -38.53
C ILE A 183 -11.08 -54.56 -39.38
N GLU A 184 -10.00 -55.14 -38.82
CA GLU A 184 -9.17 -56.14 -39.52
C GLU A 184 -9.96 -57.41 -39.93
N THR A 185 -11.03 -57.79 -39.21
CA THR A 185 -11.86 -58.96 -39.57
C THR A 185 -13.02 -58.66 -40.52
N LEU A 186 -13.42 -57.39 -40.68
CA LEU A 186 -14.54 -56.98 -41.55
C LEU A 186 -14.07 -56.41 -42.88
N THR A 187 -12.93 -55.73 -42.91
CA THR A 187 -12.28 -55.27 -44.13
C THR A 187 -11.03 -56.12 -44.32
N GLY A 188 -11.19 -57.26 -44.98
CA GLY A 188 -10.09 -58.18 -45.29
C GLY A 188 -9.11 -57.59 -46.31
N GLU A 189 -8.36 -56.57 -45.90
CA GLU A 189 -7.22 -56.02 -46.65
C GLU A 189 -6.11 -55.60 -45.69
N GLU A 190 -4.95 -56.22 -45.85
CA GLU A 190 -3.69 -55.72 -45.31
C GLU A 190 -3.18 -54.59 -46.20
N ASN A 191 -2.95 -53.40 -45.65
CA ASN A 191 -2.16 -52.40 -46.35
C ASN A 191 -1.09 -51.76 -45.46
N LYS A 192 0.17 -52.07 -45.79
CA LYS A 192 1.38 -51.37 -45.37
C LYS A 192 1.48 -50.07 -46.17
N ASN A 193 1.59 -48.92 -45.50
CA ASN A 193 2.71 -47.99 -45.70
C ASN A 193 2.60 -46.70 -44.87
N LYS A 194 3.79 -46.20 -44.49
CA LYS A 194 4.04 -44.91 -43.83
C LYS A 194 3.63 -43.74 -44.72
N ILE A 195 3.01 -42.71 -44.15
CA ILE A 195 2.98 -41.37 -44.74
C ILE A 195 3.32 -40.34 -43.65
N LYS A 196 4.50 -39.71 -43.79
CA LYS A 196 4.83 -38.41 -43.21
C LYS A 196 4.06 -37.34 -43.98
N ARG A 197 3.41 -36.40 -43.30
CA ARG A 197 3.12 -35.07 -43.85
C ARG A 197 3.47 -33.99 -42.83
N ARG A 198 4.35 -33.08 -43.29
CA ARG A 198 4.67 -31.78 -42.71
C ARG A 198 3.67 -30.75 -43.26
N LEU A 199 3.37 -29.75 -42.41
CA LEU A 199 3.04 -28.33 -42.70
C LEU A 199 1.72 -28.09 -43.48
N HIS A 200 0.88 -27.09 -43.18
CA HIS A 200 1.20 -25.65 -43.11
C HIS A 200 -0.03 -24.81 -42.61
N LEU A 201 0.25 -23.64 -42.00
CA LEU A 201 -0.39 -22.32 -42.30
C LEU A 201 -1.84 -22.04 -41.74
N ASN A 202 -2.29 -20.88 -41.22
CA ASN A 202 -1.81 -19.49 -41.15
C ASN A 202 -2.57 -18.65 -40.08
N GLN A 203 -1.90 -17.59 -39.59
CA GLN A 203 -2.35 -16.20 -39.32
C GLN A 203 -3.63 -15.84 -38.51
N THR A 204 -3.43 -15.00 -37.47
CA THR A 204 -4.00 -13.64 -37.26
C THR A 204 -3.44 -13.07 -35.95
N LYS A 205 -3.13 -11.77 -35.73
CA LYS A 205 -2.86 -10.55 -36.50
C LYS A 205 -2.42 -9.53 -35.44
N GLU A 206 -1.39 -8.74 -35.72
CA GLU A 206 -0.81 -7.72 -34.84
C GLU A 206 -1.71 -6.49 -34.63
N ARG A 207 -1.58 -5.85 -33.45
CA ARG A 207 -1.46 -4.40 -33.20
C ARG A 207 -0.69 -4.28 -31.87
N GLY A 208 0.41 -3.56 -31.68
CA GLY A 208 1.07 -2.50 -32.44
C GLY A 208 1.62 -1.50 -31.41
N ASN A 209 2.75 -1.82 -30.76
CA ASN A 209 3.50 -0.88 -29.93
C ASN A 209 4.49 -0.12 -30.83
N SER A 210 4.41 1.21 -30.82
CA SER A 210 5.40 2.08 -31.49
C SER A 210 6.36 2.64 -30.43
N PRO A 211 7.69 2.62 -30.65
CA PRO A 211 8.64 3.35 -29.82
C PRO A 211 8.72 4.81 -30.28
N ILE A 212 8.67 5.75 -29.33
CA ILE A 212 8.91 7.17 -29.57
C ILE A 212 10.42 7.41 -29.55
N ASN A 213 11.00 7.79 -30.70
CA ASN A 213 12.36 8.31 -30.79
C ASN A 213 12.39 9.81 -30.43
N PRO A 214 13.45 10.31 -29.77
CA PRO A 214 13.58 11.73 -29.46
C PRO A 214 14.00 12.56 -30.68
N VAL A 215 13.46 13.78 -30.79
CA VAL A 215 13.76 14.76 -31.85
C VAL A 215 15.02 15.57 -31.49
N PRO A 216 15.96 15.81 -32.43
CA PRO A 216 17.17 16.59 -32.16
C PRO A 216 16.93 18.11 -32.17
N ILE A 217 17.66 18.79 -31.29
CA ILE A 217 17.72 20.24 -31.05
C ILE A 217 18.33 20.94 -32.29
N LYS A 218 17.63 21.94 -32.83
CA LYS A 218 18.23 22.90 -33.76
C LYS A 218 18.69 24.14 -33.00
N ASN A 219 20.00 24.39 -33.09
CA ASN A 219 20.63 25.65 -32.71
C ASN A 219 20.08 26.79 -33.58
N LEU A 220 19.61 27.86 -32.94
CA LEU A 220 19.51 29.18 -33.55
C LEU A 220 20.45 30.09 -32.77
N ASN A 221 21.61 30.40 -33.38
CA ASN A 221 22.45 31.51 -32.99
C ASN A 221 22.19 32.68 -33.96
N LEU A 222 22.41 33.88 -33.42
CA LEU A 222 22.56 35.20 -34.06
C LEU A 222 21.23 35.90 -34.43
N GLU A 223 21.01 37.18 -34.17
CA GLU A 223 21.95 38.30 -33.97
C GLU A 223 21.19 39.55 -33.43
N ILE A 224 21.96 40.44 -32.77
CA ILE A 224 21.67 41.81 -32.25
C ILE A 224 20.98 41.90 -30.87
#